data_AF-A0A5J4R7F9-F1
#
_entry.id   AF-A0A5J4R7F9-F1
#
_cell.length_a   1.000
_cell.length_b   1.000
_cell.length_c   1.000
_cell.angle_alpha   90.00
_cell.angle_beta   90.00
_cell.angle_gamma   90.00
#
_symmetry.space_group_name_H-M   'P 1'
#
loop_
_entity.id
_entity.type
_entity.pdbx_description
1 polymer ?
#
loop_
_entity_poly.entity_id
_entity_poly.type
_entity_poly.pdbx_seq_one_letter_code
_entity_poly.pdbx_strand_id
1 'polypeptide(L)'
;MWRVMGLIFFNDKDYFLNETRKAFCRERVIEFLRGRGIALFDTASVVRRLQDNASDKFLEVVEPTDVGGLLDKLPQCQAIAVTGQKASDTLRMQFDVPEPKVGRFSEFLFKGRIVRLYRMPSTSRAYPLALEKKAEAYRMMFRDLW
;
A
#
# COMPACT_ATOMS: atom_id res chain seq x y z
N MET A 1 -4.53 -8.00 -1.67
CA MET A 1 -3.66 -7.21 -2.57
C MET A 1 -3.52 -7.84 -3.95
N TRP A 2 -2.96 -9.04 -4.07
CA TRP A 2 -2.61 -9.63 -5.37
C TRP A 2 -3.76 -9.84 -6.34
N ARG A 3 -4.97 -10.13 -5.86
CA ARG A 3 -6.15 -10.20 -6.73
C ARG A 3 -6.55 -8.86 -7.35
N VAL A 4 -6.35 -7.76 -6.62
CA VAL A 4 -6.53 -6.41 -7.15
C VAL A 4 -5.49 -6.15 -8.24
N MET A 5 -4.22 -6.45 -7.96
CA MET A 5 -3.13 -6.27 -8.93
C MET A 5 -3.33 -7.13 -10.18
N GLY A 6 -3.77 -8.38 -10.02
CA GLY A 6 -4.08 -9.29 -11.13
C GLY A 6 -5.16 -8.73 -12.06
N LEU A 7 -6.25 -8.22 -11.50
CA LEU A 7 -7.32 -7.58 -12.29
C LEU A 7 -6.85 -6.35 -13.05
N ILE A 8 -6.11 -5.44 -12.39
CA ILE A 8 -5.78 -4.15 -13.03
C ILE A 8 -4.65 -4.25 -14.04
N PHE A 9 -3.72 -5.20 -13.89
CA PHE A 9 -2.55 -5.33 -14.77
C PHE A 9 -2.64 -6.46 -15.78
N PHE A 10 -3.46 -7.49 -15.52
CA PHE A 10 -3.53 -8.70 -16.34
C PHE A 10 -4.95 -9.11 -16.71
N ASN A 11 -5.96 -8.35 -16.27
CA ASN A 11 -7.38 -8.69 -16.42
C ASN A 11 -7.73 -10.09 -15.88
N ASP A 12 -6.95 -10.59 -14.92
CA ASP A 12 -7.14 -11.89 -14.27
C ASP A 12 -6.86 -11.76 -12.77
N LYS A 13 -7.92 -11.87 -11.96
CA LYS A 13 -7.82 -11.80 -10.50
C LYS A 13 -6.94 -12.88 -9.89
N ASP A 14 -6.75 -13.99 -10.57
CA ASP A 14 -6.00 -15.14 -10.08
C ASP A 14 -4.63 -15.27 -10.76
N TYR A 15 -4.20 -14.26 -11.55
CA TYR A 15 -2.92 -14.22 -12.26
C TYR A 15 -1.72 -14.53 -11.37
N PHE A 16 -1.75 -14.10 -10.10
CA PHE A 16 -0.64 -14.32 -9.15
C PHE A 16 -0.73 -15.65 -8.38
N LEU A 17 -1.74 -16.48 -8.60
CA LEU A 17 -1.81 -17.80 -7.95
C LEU A 17 -0.76 -18.76 -8.54
N ASN A 18 -0.24 -19.64 -7.69
CA ASN A 18 0.55 -20.78 -8.13
C ASN A 18 -0.32 -21.79 -8.90
N GLU A 19 0.30 -22.80 -9.51
CA GLU A 19 -0.38 -23.82 -10.32
C GLU A 19 -1.49 -24.55 -9.55
N THR A 20 -1.26 -24.83 -8.27
CA THR A 20 -2.27 -25.49 -7.41
C THR A 20 -3.41 -24.56 -6.98
N ARG A 21 -3.30 -23.27 -7.25
CA ARG A 21 -4.26 -22.20 -6.87
C ARG A 21 -4.51 -22.09 -5.36
N LYS A 22 -3.63 -22.67 -4.54
CA LYS A 22 -3.72 -22.66 -3.07
C LYS A 22 -2.90 -21.55 -2.42
N ALA A 23 -1.93 -20.97 -3.14
CA ALA A 23 -1.10 -19.88 -2.66
C ALA A 23 -0.76 -18.90 -3.79
N PHE A 24 -0.24 -17.73 -3.44
CA PHE A 24 0.31 -16.79 -4.42
C PHE A 24 1.76 -17.20 -4.76
N CYS A 25 2.14 -17.11 -6.04
CA CYS A 25 3.49 -17.35 -6.51
C CYS A 25 4.39 -16.15 -6.17
N ARG A 26 5.34 -16.36 -5.26
CA ARG A 26 6.23 -15.30 -4.74
C ARG A 26 7.13 -14.75 -5.83
N GLU A 27 7.65 -15.61 -6.69
CA GLU A 27 8.59 -15.26 -7.76
C GLU A 27 7.91 -14.33 -8.77
N ARG A 28 6.70 -14.72 -9.24
CA ARG A 28 5.88 -13.89 -10.14
C ARG A 28 5.53 -12.54 -9.52
N VAL A 29 5.23 -12.51 -8.22
CA VAL A 29 4.98 -11.26 -7.49
C VAL A 29 6.23 -10.38 -7.47
N ILE A 30 7.40 -10.92 -7.12
CA ILE A 30 8.65 -10.15 -7.05
C ILE A 30 9.04 -9.62 -8.43
N GLU A 31 8.93 -10.43 -9.48
CA GLU A 31 9.20 -10.03 -10.85
C GLU A 31 8.29 -8.88 -11.27
N PHE A 32 6.99 -9.00 -11.03
CA PHE A 32 6.02 -7.94 -11.30
C PHE A 32 6.36 -6.63 -10.56
N LEU A 33 6.63 -6.71 -9.25
CA LEU A 33 6.95 -5.52 -8.45
C LEU A 33 8.21 -4.82 -8.95
N ARG A 34 9.27 -5.59 -9.24
CA ARG A 34 10.53 -5.05 -9.78
C ARG A 34 10.33 -4.41 -11.15
N GLY A 35 9.62 -5.09 -12.05
CA GLY A 35 9.33 -4.57 -13.39
C GLY A 35 8.46 -3.31 -13.38
N ARG A 36 7.68 -3.08 -12.32
CA ARG A 36 6.85 -1.88 -12.14
C ARG A 36 7.44 -0.84 -11.19
N GLY A 37 8.61 -1.06 -10.61
CA GLY A 37 9.21 -0.13 -9.64
C GLY A 37 8.38 0.05 -8.36
N ILE A 38 7.70 -1.02 -7.90
CA ILE A 38 6.87 -0.99 -6.69
C ILE A 38 7.65 -1.61 -5.52
N ALA A 39 7.79 -0.86 -4.43
CA ALA A 39 8.30 -1.36 -3.16
C ALA A 39 7.16 -1.62 -2.17
N LEU A 40 7.34 -2.58 -1.26
CA LEU A 40 6.37 -2.91 -0.21
C LEU A 40 7.07 -2.92 1.14
N PHE A 41 6.47 -2.25 2.12
CA PHE A 41 6.93 -2.22 3.49
C PHE A 41 5.77 -1.83 4.41
N ASP A 42 5.89 -2.10 5.72
CA ASP A 42 4.90 -1.70 6.72
C ASP A 42 5.24 -0.30 7.28
N THR A 43 4.24 0.44 7.75
CA THR A 43 4.47 1.74 8.41
C THR A 43 4.94 1.59 9.86
N ALA A 44 4.87 0.37 10.41
CA ALA A 44 5.28 0.04 11.76
C ALA A 44 6.21 -1.18 11.72
N SER A 45 7.42 -1.03 12.25
CA SER A 45 8.45 -2.08 12.30
C SER A 45 8.17 -3.08 13.43
N VAL A 46 7.61 -2.59 14.54
CA VAL A 46 7.23 -3.43 15.68
C VAL A 46 5.80 -3.11 16.09
N VAL A 47 4.97 -4.16 16.13
CA VAL A 47 3.55 -4.06 16.49
C VAL A 47 3.17 -5.11 17.53
N ARG A 48 2.23 -4.76 18.39
CA ARG A 48 1.55 -5.70 19.29
C ARG A 48 0.12 -5.91 18.81
N ARG A 49 -0.25 -7.17 18.51
CA ARG A 49 -1.61 -7.56 18.12
C ARG A 49 -2.39 -7.99 19.35
N LEU A 50 -3.48 -7.31 19.64
CA LEU A 50 -4.30 -7.58 20.84
C LEU A 50 -5.34 -8.68 20.62
N GLN A 51 -5.69 -8.99 19.36
CA GLN A 51 -6.67 -10.03 18.99
C GLN A 51 -6.22 -10.87 17.79
N ASP A 52 -4.91 -11.16 17.71
CA ASP A 52 -4.28 -11.95 16.63
C ASP A 52 -4.67 -11.54 15.19
N ASN A 53 -5.02 -10.27 14.99
CA ASN A 53 -5.38 -9.72 13.69
C ASN A 53 -4.71 -8.36 13.47
N ALA A 54 -4.77 -7.87 12.23
CA ALA A 54 -4.18 -6.60 11.81
C ALA A 54 -5.24 -5.48 11.66
N SER A 55 -6.36 -5.56 12.40
CA SER A 55 -7.35 -4.49 12.43
C SER A 55 -6.79 -3.28 13.19
N ASP A 56 -6.98 -2.08 12.65
CA ASP A 56 -6.55 -0.83 13.28
C ASP A 56 -7.03 -0.72 14.74
N LYS A 57 -8.22 -1.26 15.06
CA LYS A 57 -8.80 -1.22 16.41
C LYS A 57 -8.00 -2.00 17.46
N PHE A 58 -7.29 -3.06 17.05
CA PHE A 58 -6.64 -4.00 17.97
C PHE A 58 -5.13 -4.14 17.70
N LEU A 59 -4.55 -3.15 17.04
CA LEU A 59 -3.13 -3.08 16.71
C LEU A 59 -2.49 -1.90 17.44
N GLU A 60 -1.48 -2.16 18.24
CA GLU A 60 -0.64 -1.15 18.88
C GLU A 60 0.68 -1.02 18.11
N VAL A 61 1.06 0.20 17.74
CA VAL A 61 2.35 0.50 17.13
C VAL A 61 3.34 0.74 18.25
N VAL A 62 4.31 -0.17 18.39
CA VAL A 62 5.38 -0.06 19.40
C VAL A 62 6.55 0.72 18.83
N GLU A 63 6.93 0.42 17.58
CA GLU A 63 7.99 1.11 16.86
C GLU A 63 7.50 1.47 15.45
N PRO A 64 7.32 2.77 15.14
CA PRO A 64 7.03 3.20 13.77
C PRO A 64 8.26 2.98 12.89
N THR A 65 8.05 2.66 11.63
CA THR A 65 9.14 2.59 10.65
C THR A 65 9.65 4.00 10.32
N ASP A 66 10.96 4.21 10.24
CA ASP A 66 11.55 5.44 9.70
C ASP A 66 11.33 5.53 8.18
N VAL A 67 10.20 6.14 7.80
CA VAL A 67 9.81 6.28 6.40
C VAL A 67 10.69 7.32 5.71
N GLY A 68 11.18 8.33 6.44
CA GLY A 68 12.13 9.31 5.90
C GLY A 68 13.43 8.65 5.44
N GLY A 69 14.02 7.81 6.29
CA GLY A 69 15.21 7.03 5.97
C GLY A 69 14.98 5.99 4.87
N LEU A 70 13.77 5.45 4.72
CA LEU A 70 13.40 4.62 3.56
C LEU A 70 13.34 5.43 2.26
N LEU A 71 12.70 6.62 2.29
CA LEU A 71 12.61 7.49 1.11
C LEU A 71 13.98 8.00 0.65
N ASP A 72 14.93 8.17 1.57
CA ASP A 72 16.33 8.50 1.23
C ASP A 72 16.99 7.41 0.37
N LYS A 73 16.64 6.14 0.59
CA LYS A 73 17.12 5.00 -0.22
C LYS A 73 16.35 4.82 -1.52
N LEU A 74 15.25 5.57 -1.71
CA LEU A 74 14.35 5.50 -2.86
C LEU A 74 14.22 6.88 -3.52
N PRO A 75 15.29 7.42 -4.13
CA PRO A 75 15.31 8.79 -4.67
C PRO A 75 14.34 9.00 -5.84
N GLN A 76 13.90 7.92 -6.49
CA GLN A 76 12.91 7.95 -7.57
C GLN A 76 11.47 7.70 -7.10
N CYS A 77 11.23 7.47 -5.80
CA CYS A 77 9.89 7.21 -5.28
C CYS A 77 9.01 8.47 -5.39
N GLN A 78 7.99 8.43 -6.24
CA GLN A 78 7.09 9.58 -6.47
C GLN A 78 5.86 9.56 -5.55
N ALA A 79 5.51 8.39 -5.01
CA ALA A 79 4.30 8.20 -4.24
C ALA A 79 4.42 7.09 -3.20
N ILE A 80 3.68 7.26 -2.11
CA ILE A 80 3.48 6.26 -1.06
C ILE A 80 1.98 5.97 -0.98
N ALA A 81 1.61 4.70 -0.98
CA ALA A 81 0.23 4.27 -0.80
C ALA A 81 0.07 3.54 0.52
N VAL A 82 -0.77 4.07 1.41
CA VAL A 82 -1.11 3.43 2.69
C VAL A 82 -2.51 2.84 2.63
N THR A 83 -2.73 1.75 3.36
CA THR A 83 -4.05 1.13 3.50
C THR A 83 -4.45 1.07 4.96
N GLY A 84 -5.59 1.66 5.32
CA GLY A 84 -6.04 1.74 6.71
C GLY A 84 -5.75 3.12 7.33
N GLN A 85 -6.47 3.42 8.40
CA GLN A 85 -6.32 4.69 9.12
C GLN A 85 -5.00 4.68 9.90
N LYS A 86 -4.69 3.58 10.61
CA LYS A 86 -3.50 3.50 11.47
C LYS A 86 -2.20 3.72 10.69
N ALA A 87 -2.05 3.08 9.54
CA ALA A 87 -0.90 3.28 8.67
C ALA A 87 -0.79 4.73 8.15
N SER A 88 -1.92 5.33 7.79
CA SER A 88 -1.99 6.75 7.38
C SER A 88 -1.56 7.68 8.50
N ASP A 89 -2.07 7.47 9.71
CA ASP A 89 -1.72 8.29 10.86
C ASP A 89 -0.25 8.13 11.24
N THR A 90 0.28 6.89 11.25
CA THR A 90 1.69 6.62 11.53
C THR A 90 2.63 7.31 10.56
N LEU A 91 2.29 7.33 9.27
CA LEU A 91 3.10 8.04 8.27
C LEU A 91 2.99 9.56 8.44
N ARG A 92 1.78 10.08 8.70
CA ARG A 92 1.53 11.52 8.90
C ARG A 92 2.16 12.09 10.16
N MET A 93 2.56 11.26 11.13
CA MET A 93 3.39 11.71 12.25
C MET A 93 4.82 12.10 11.82
N GLN A 94 5.30 11.61 10.66
CA GLN A 94 6.66 11.86 10.17
C GLN A 94 6.73 12.97 9.11
N PHE A 95 5.59 13.31 8.48
CA PHE A 95 5.53 14.29 7.41
C PHE A 95 4.34 15.23 7.60
N ASP A 96 4.56 16.52 7.35
CA ASP A 96 3.48 17.49 7.31
C ASP A 96 2.68 17.33 6.02
N VAL A 97 1.62 16.53 6.08
CA VAL A 97 0.76 16.23 4.95
C VAL A 97 -0.71 16.11 5.38
N PRO A 98 -1.64 16.81 4.70
CA PRO A 98 -3.06 16.70 4.97
C PRO A 98 -3.57 15.28 4.75
N GLU A 99 -4.56 14.85 5.53
CA GLU A 99 -5.16 13.53 5.35
C GLU A 99 -5.83 13.41 3.98
N PRO A 100 -5.41 12.47 3.13
CA PRO A 100 -6.12 12.23 1.89
C PRO A 100 -7.46 11.55 2.17
N LYS A 101 -8.47 11.86 1.35
CA LYS A 101 -9.69 11.04 1.29
C LYS A 101 -9.36 9.64 0.74
N VAL A 102 -10.13 8.63 1.12
CA VAL A 102 -9.96 7.27 0.59
C VAL A 102 -10.07 7.28 -0.95
N GLY A 103 -9.10 6.66 -1.61
CA GLY A 103 -8.96 6.63 -3.07
C GLY A 103 -8.35 7.89 -3.68
N ARG A 104 -7.82 8.81 -2.87
CA ARG A 104 -7.20 10.08 -3.30
C ARG A 104 -5.83 10.25 -2.66
N PHE A 105 -5.13 11.32 -3.05
CA PHE A 105 -3.84 11.70 -2.50
C PHE A 105 -3.81 13.14 -2.01
N SER A 106 -2.82 13.40 -1.16
CA SER A 106 -2.31 14.73 -0.80
C SER A 106 -0.82 14.77 -1.18
N GLU A 107 -0.30 15.96 -1.46
CA GLU A 107 1.12 16.16 -1.76
C GLU A 107 1.86 16.75 -0.56
N PHE A 108 3.14 16.40 -0.44
CA PHE A 108 4.05 16.99 0.54
C PHE A 108 5.46 17.14 -0.04
N LEU A 109 6.22 18.08 0.52
CA LEU A 109 7.61 18.31 0.11
C LEU A 109 8.54 17.44 0.97
N PHE A 110 9.34 16.60 0.32
CA PHE A 110 10.39 15.82 0.96
C PHE A 110 11.73 16.14 0.32
N LYS A 111 12.64 16.78 1.05
CA LYS A 111 14.00 17.14 0.59
C LYS A 111 14.04 17.76 -0.82
N GLY A 112 13.13 18.70 -1.09
CA GLY A 112 13.09 19.43 -2.37
C GLY A 112 12.33 18.75 -3.51
N ARG A 113 11.72 17.57 -3.28
CA ARG A 113 10.82 16.92 -4.26
C ARG A 113 9.42 16.74 -3.70
N ILE A 114 8.43 16.84 -4.58
CA ILE A 114 7.03 16.57 -4.25
C ILE A 114 6.83 15.05 -4.22
N VAL A 115 6.23 14.55 -3.15
CA VAL A 115 5.82 13.15 -3.00
C VAL A 115 4.31 13.11 -2.72
N ARG A 116 3.61 12.18 -3.35
CA ARG A 116 2.17 11.97 -3.14
C ARG A 116 1.93 10.92 -2.06
N LEU A 117 1.12 11.24 -1.06
CA LEU A 117 0.56 10.27 -0.12
C LEU A 117 -0.84 9.87 -0.57
N TYR A 118 -1.01 8.63 -1.04
CA TYR A 118 -2.30 8.04 -1.36
C TYR A 118 -2.88 7.30 -0.16
N ARG A 119 -4.16 7.51 0.12
CA ARG A 119 -4.92 6.71 1.09
C ARG A 119 -5.81 5.72 0.36
N MET A 120 -5.41 4.46 0.29
CA MET A 120 -6.08 3.45 -0.51
C MET A 120 -7.05 2.59 0.31
N PRO A 121 -8.16 2.12 -0.29
CA PRO A 121 -9.02 1.14 0.39
C PRO A 121 -8.22 -0.13 0.68
N SER A 122 -8.44 -0.72 1.85
CA SER A 122 -7.74 -1.95 2.25
C SER A 122 -8.03 -3.07 1.26
N THR A 123 -6.98 -3.78 0.85
CA THR A 123 -7.10 -4.95 -0.03
C THR A 123 -7.42 -6.25 0.72
N SER A 124 -7.64 -6.17 2.04
CA SER A 124 -8.09 -7.30 2.85
C SER A 124 -9.48 -7.79 2.40
N ARG A 125 -9.75 -9.08 2.59
CA ARG A 125 -11.09 -9.65 2.38
C ARG A 125 -12.10 -9.12 3.41
N ALA A 126 -11.65 -8.79 4.62
CA ALA A 126 -12.49 -8.29 5.70
C ALA A 126 -12.99 -6.85 5.46
N TYR A 127 -12.35 -6.09 4.57
CA TYR A 127 -12.80 -4.74 4.26
C TYR A 127 -14.05 -4.80 3.36
N PRO A 128 -15.19 -4.19 3.75
CA PRO A 128 -16.51 -4.36 3.14
C PRO A 128 -16.66 -3.55 1.84
N LEU A 129 -15.80 -3.84 0.86
CA LEU A 129 -15.83 -3.27 -0.47
C LEU A 129 -15.54 -4.38 -1.50
N ALA A 130 -16.35 -4.41 -2.56
CA ALA A 130 -16.20 -5.38 -3.64
C ALA A 130 -14.80 -5.31 -4.27
N LEU A 131 -14.31 -6.46 -4.77
CA LEU A 131 -12.97 -6.55 -5.35
C LEU A 131 -12.79 -5.59 -6.52
N GLU A 132 -13.83 -5.43 -7.34
CA GLU A 132 -13.87 -4.59 -8.53
C GLU A 132 -13.79 -3.11 -8.16
N LYS A 133 -14.51 -2.70 -7.09
CA LYS A 133 -14.43 -1.34 -6.56
C LYS A 133 -13.07 -1.04 -5.93
N LYS A 134 -12.46 -2.03 -5.25
CA LYS A 134 -11.06 -1.92 -4.82
C LYS A 134 -10.16 -1.75 -6.03
N ALA A 135 -10.30 -2.60 -7.04
CA ALA A 135 -9.49 -2.54 -8.25
C ALA A 135 -9.59 -1.19 -8.97
N GLU A 136 -10.78 -0.60 -9.05
CA GLU A 136 -10.97 0.70 -9.67
C GLU A 136 -10.20 1.82 -8.94
N ALA A 137 -10.24 1.85 -7.61
CA ALA A 137 -9.46 2.83 -6.85
C ALA A 137 -7.95 2.71 -7.14
N TYR A 138 -7.40 1.48 -7.16
CA TYR A 138 -5.98 1.27 -7.46
C TYR A 138 -5.66 1.57 -8.92
N ARG A 139 -6.55 1.28 -9.86
CA ARG A 139 -6.40 1.63 -11.27
C ARG A 139 -6.26 3.14 -11.44
N MET A 140 -7.09 3.92 -10.78
CA MET A 140 -6.99 5.38 -10.78
C MET A 140 -5.63 5.87 -10.24
N MET A 141 -5.20 5.33 -9.09
CA MET A 141 -3.89 5.67 -8.51
C MET A 141 -2.74 5.42 -9.50
N PHE A 142 -2.69 4.24 -10.13
CA PHE A 142 -1.61 3.94 -11.07
C PHE A 142 -1.68 4.78 -12.35
N ARG A 143 -2.88 5.13 -12.83
CA ARG A 143 -3.06 6.07 -13.96
C ARG A 143 -2.56 7.49 -13.65
N ASP A 144 -2.62 7.92 -12.40
CA ASP A 144 -2.06 9.22 -11.99
C ASP A 144 -0.53 9.23 -11.93
N LEU A 145 0.10 8.04 -11.91
CA LEU A 145 1.54 7.86 -11.80
C LEU A 145 2.22 7.50 -13.13
N TRP A 146 1.52 6.84 -14.06
CA TRP A 146 2.02 6.40 -15.37
C TRP A 146 1.03 6.68 -16.51
#